data_AF-A0A1H8U5E7-F1
#
_entry.id   AF-A0A1H8U5E7-F1
#
_cell.length_a   1.000
_cell.length_b   1.000
_cell.length_c   1.000
_cell.angle_alpha   90.00
_cell.angle_beta   90.00
_cell.angle_gamma   90.00
#
_symmetry.space_group_name_H-M   'P 1'
#
loop_
_entity.id
_entity.type
_entity.pdbx_description
1 polymer ?
#
loop_
_entity_poly.entity_id
_entity_poly.type
_entity_poly.pdbx_seq_one_letter_code
_entity_poly.pdbx_strand_id
1 'polypeptide(L)' 'MLGLPKLDHIDINILGQLQQNSRLSNVDLAQAVGFLRGPVLRE' A
#
# COMPACT_ATOMS: atom_id res chain seq x y z
N MET A 1 19.56 18.00 6.26
CA MET A 1 19.40 16.56 5.95
C MET A 1 17.95 16.35 5.57
N LEU A 2 17.66 15.86 4.36
CA LEU A 2 16.29 15.52 3.95
C LEU A 2 15.79 14.40 4.87
N GLY A 3 14.79 14.70 5.70
CA GLY A 3 14.14 13.70 6.54
C GLY A 3 13.43 12.70 5.62
N LEU A 4 13.98 11.49 5.53
CA LEU A 4 13.35 10.42 4.77
C LEU A 4 11.97 10.12 5.40
N PRO A 5 10.91 9.96 4.60
CA PRO A 5 9.62 9.55 5.11
C PRO A 5 9.77 8.21 5.83
N LYS A 6 9.23 8.13 7.05
CA LYS A 6 9.24 6.91 7.85
C LYS A 6 8.19 5.97 7.28
N LEU A 7 8.62 4.86 6.71
CA LEU A 7 7.74 3.77 6.32
C LEU A 7 7.26 3.02 7.57
N ASP A 8 5.96 2.77 7.65
CA ASP A 8 5.38 1.83 8.59
C ASP A 8 5.19 0.43 7.98
N HIS A 9 4.66 -0.51 8.76
CA HIS A 9 4.49 -1.90 8.29
C HIS A 9 3.56 -1.98 7.08
N ILE A 10 2.54 -1.13 7.01
CA ILE A 10 1.55 -1.13 5.93
C ILE A 10 2.22 -0.65 4.65
N ASP A 11 3.03 0.42 4.72
CA ASP A 11 3.80 0.90 3.57
C ASP A 11 4.70 -0.21 2.99
N ILE A 12 5.39 -0.95 3.87
CA ILE A 12 6.23 -2.08 3.47
C ILE A 12 5.40 -3.18 2.78
N ASN A 13 4.21 -3.49 3.31
CA ASN A 13 3.32 -4.48 2.71
C ASN A 13 2.81 -4.01 1.34
N ILE A 14 2.40 -2.74 1.19
CA ILE A 14 1.99 -2.15 -0.08
C ILE A 14 3.10 -2.29 -1.12
N LEU A 15 4.33 -1.89 -0.77
CA LEU A 15 5.47 -2.02 -1.67
C LEU A 15 5.73 -3.48 -2.04
N GLY A 16 5.65 -4.40 -1.08
CA GLY A 16 5.77 -5.84 -1.34
C GLY A 16 4.73 -6.34 -2.35
N GLN A 17 3.44 -6.02 -2.16
CA GLN A 17 2.37 -6.42 -3.07
C GLN A 17 2.57 -5.85 -4.48
N LEU A 18 2.93 -4.56 -4.60
CA LEU A 18 3.15 -3.90 -5.89
C LEU A 18 4.41 -4.40 -6.61
N GLN A 19 5.45 -4.78 -5.86
CA GLN A 19 6.64 -5.41 -6.43
C GLN A 19 6.33 -6.81 -7.00
N GLN A 20 5.44 -7.57 -6.37
CA GLN A 20 5.00 -8.86 -6.90
C GLN A 20 4.03 -8.69 -8.07
N ASN A 21 3.13 -7.70 -8.02
CA ASN A 21 2.18 -7.41 -9.08
C ASN A 21 1.87 -5.91 -9.16
N SER A 22 2.52 -5.24 -10.12
CA SER A 22 2.37 -3.80 -10.35
C SER A 22 1.03 -3.41 -11.00
N ARG A 23 0.20 -4.38 -11.39
CA ARG A 23 -1.12 -4.16 -12.01
C ARG A 23 -2.29 -4.44 -11.08
N LEU A 24 -2.04 -4.58 -9.77
CA LEU A 24 -3.12 -4.69 -8.78
C LEU A 24 -4.00 -3.44 -8.82
N SER A 25 -5.32 -3.62 -8.83
CA SER A 25 -6.23 -2.50 -8.61
C SER A 25 -6.09 -2.01 -7.17
N ASN A 26 -6.42 -0.75 -6.91
CA ASN A 26 -6.38 -0.21 -5.54
C ASN A 26 -7.29 -1.00 -4.59
N VAL A 27 -8.38 -1.57 -5.09
CA VAL A 27 -9.31 -2.39 -4.30
C VAL A 27 -8.68 -3.73 -3.93
N ASP A 28 -8.06 -4.41 -4.90
CA ASP A 28 -7.38 -5.69 -4.66
C ASP A 28 -6.17 -5.51 -3.75
N LEU A 29 -5.40 -4.43 -3.94
CA LEU A 29 -4.28 -4.07 -3.08
C LEU A 29 -4.75 -3.81 -1.65
N ALA A 30 -5.81 -3.01 -1.46
CA ALA A 30 -6.38 -2.73 -0.14
C ALA A 30 -6.86 -4.00 0.57
N GLN A 31 -7.50 -4.91 -0.17
CA GLN A 31 -7.90 -6.21 0.36
C GLN A 31 -6.68 -7.05 0.78
N ALA A 32 -5.63 -7.11 -0.04
CA ALA A 32 -4.41 -7.86 0.22
C ALA A 32 -3.62 -7.35 1.44
N VAL A 33 -3.68 -6.05 1.73
CA VAL A 33 -3.00 -5.44 2.89
C VAL A 33 -3.87 -5.34 4.15
N GLY A 34 -5.09 -5.90 4.14
CA GLY A 34 -5.99 -5.93 5.31
C GLY A 34 -6.81 -4.65 5.52
N PHE A 35 -6.83 -3.74 4.54
CA PHE A 35 -7.68 -2.56 4.52
C PHE A 35 -9.09 -2.90 4.04
N LEU A 36 -9.84 -3.68 4.82
CA LEU A 36 -11.20 -4.07 4.45
C LEU A 36 -12.24 -2.94 4.62
N ARG A 37 -11.92 -1.85 5.35
CA ARG A 37 -12.84 -0.74 5.68
C ARG A 37 -12.15 0.61 5.97
N GLY A 38 -11.17 1.03 5.17
CA GLY A 38 -10.56 2.36 5.27
C GLY A 38 -10.74 3.18 3.98
N PRO A 39 -10.49 4.50 4.01
CA PRO A 39 -10.65 5.35 2.83
C PRO A 39 -9.78 4.76 1.72
N VAL A 40 -10.44 4.31 0.65
CA VAL A 40 -9.79 3.87 -0.60
C VAL A 40 -8.72 4.91 -0.94
N LEU A 41 -7.53 4.48 -1.37
CA LEU A 41 -6.50 5.36 -1.96
C LEU A 41 -7.20 6.18 -3.05
N ARG A 42 -7.62 7.41 -2.70
CA ARG A 42 -8.24 8.33 -3.63
C ARG A 42 -7.13 9.17 -4.24
N GLU A 43 -7.29 9.35 -5.53
CA GLU A 43 -6.53 10.22 -6.44
C GLU A 43 -6.02 11.53 -5.82
#